data_AF-A0A1V2RLD2-F1
#
_entry.id   AF-A0A1V2RLD2-F1
#
_cell.length_a   1.000
_cell.length_b   1.000
_cell.length_c   1.000
_cell.angle_alpha   90.00
_cell.angle_beta   90.00
_cell.angle_gamma   90.00
#
_symmetry.space_group_name_H-M   'P 1'
#
loop_
_entity.id
_entity.type
_entity.pdbx_description
1 polymer ?
#
loop_
_entity_poly.entity_id
_entity_poly.type
_entity_poly.pdbx_seq_one_letter_code
_entity_poly.pdbx_strand_id
1 'polypeptide(L)'
;MSSFAHGTPAYWDQMTRVAAAVVHRLDDTVDVMRAAQTVHDLYAERGLLHVSACLLAYAHLECPFRLLGPDRRPDASRLLARPQPDALTALTTTSRVNQLLGRSAVTATNISDTEEQINAFDAAEPLARAALAAAPEIRVMAVALEPADGDRRVTSCVYVYALIAVRAVLETATT
;
A
#
# COMPACT_ATOMS: atom_id res chain seq x y z
N MET A 1 -22.39 17.95 -2.01
CA MET A 1 -21.17 17.11 -2.15
C MET A 1 -20.88 17.00 -3.63
N SER A 2 -19.82 17.64 -4.11
CA SER A 2 -19.45 17.60 -5.52
C SER A 2 -18.96 16.18 -5.84
N SER A 3 -19.74 15.43 -6.61
CA SER A 3 -19.31 14.17 -7.20
C SER A 3 -18.21 14.49 -8.20
N PHE A 4 -16.95 14.26 -7.82
CA PHE A 4 -15.86 14.31 -8.78
C PHE A 4 -16.04 13.15 -9.74
N ALA A 5 -16.26 13.44 -11.02
CA ALA A 5 -16.30 12.41 -12.05
C ALA A 5 -14.93 11.70 -12.09
N HIS A 6 -14.95 10.42 -11.71
CA HIS A 6 -13.79 9.54 -11.75
C HIS A 6 -13.16 9.57 -13.15
N GLY A 7 -11.82 9.51 -13.22
CA GLY A 7 -11.10 9.50 -14.49
C GLY A 7 -10.84 10.86 -15.13
N THR A 8 -11.39 11.96 -14.59
CA THR A 8 -11.07 13.32 -15.06
C THR A 8 -9.65 13.76 -14.65
N PRO A 9 -9.02 14.70 -15.39
CA PRO A 9 -7.71 15.25 -14.98
C PRO A 9 -7.73 15.83 -13.56
N ALA A 10 -8.77 16.62 -13.23
CA ALA A 10 -8.91 17.22 -11.90
C ALA A 10 -8.99 16.18 -10.76
N TYR A 11 -9.61 15.03 -11.02
CA TYR A 11 -9.65 13.91 -10.09
C TYR A 11 -8.24 13.33 -9.85
N TRP A 12 -7.50 13.07 -10.93
CA TRP A 12 -6.16 12.53 -10.82
C TRP A 12 -5.20 13.50 -10.14
N ASP A 13 -5.29 14.80 -10.43
CA ASP A 13 -4.51 15.84 -9.74
C ASP A 13 -4.78 15.83 -8.22
N GLN A 14 -6.03 15.58 -7.83
CA GLN A 14 -6.40 15.45 -6.42
C GLN A 14 -5.79 14.20 -5.79
N MET A 15 -5.85 13.05 -6.46
CA MET A 15 -5.23 11.82 -5.97
C MET A 15 -3.71 11.95 -5.85
N THR A 16 -3.05 12.61 -6.80
CA THR A 16 -1.61 12.91 -6.74
C THR A 16 -1.27 13.82 -5.55
N ARG A 17 -2.08 14.86 -5.28
CA ARG A 17 -1.89 15.70 -4.08
C ARG A 17 -2.04 14.92 -2.77
N VAL A 18 -3.02 14.02 -2.71
CA VAL A 18 -3.20 13.14 -1.55
C VAL A 18 -1.99 12.22 -1.38
N ALA A 19 -1.54 11.56 -2.45
CA ALA A 19 -0.36 10.71 -2.42
C ALA A 19 0.89 11.49 -1.98
N ALA A 20 1.12 12.70 -2.51
CA ALA A 20 2.22 13.54 -2.09
C ALA A 20 2.15 13.91 -0.59
N ALA A 21 0.96 14.21 -0.07
CA ALA A 21 0.77 14.47 1.35
C ALA A 21 1.09 13.23 2.21
N VAL A 22 0.79 12.02 1.71
CA VAL A 22 1.18 10.76 2.35
C VAL A 22 2.69 10.58 2.34
N VAL A 23 3.37 10.80 1.20
CA VAL A 23 4.84 10.74 1.08
C VAL A 23 5.51 11.68 2.09
N HIS A 24 5.03 12.92 2.23
CA HIS A 24 5.59 13.88 3.17
C HIS A 24 5.39 13.53 4.65
N ARG A 25 4.46 12.62 4.97
CA ARG A 25 4.12 12.23 6.34
C ARG A 25 4.57 10.81 6.68
N LEU A 26 5.31 10.14 5.79
CA LEU A 26 5.65 8.72 5.96
C LEU A 26 6.57 8.46 7.18
N ASP A 27 7.23 9.49 7.72
CA ASP A 27 7.97 9.43 8.99
C ASP A 27 7.06 9.40 10.23
N ASP A 28 5.77 9.75 10.09
CA ASP A 28 4.75 9.69 11.15
C ASP A 28 3.72 8.60 10.83
N THR A 29 3.94 7.41 11.41
CA THR A 29 3.14 6.21 11.14
C THR A 29 1.65 6.37 11.52
N VAL A 30 1.35 7.26 12.48
CA VAL A 30 -0.03 7.51 12.95
C VAL A 30 -0.81 8.33 11.91
N ASP A 31 -0.13 9.25 11.23
CA ASP A 31 -0.75 10.11 10.22
C ASP A 31 -1.02 9.39 8.91
N VAL A 32 -0.22 8.39 8.54
CA VAL A 32 -0.44 7.56 7.34
C VAL A 32 -1.73 6.75 7.42
N MET A 33 -1.99 6.10 8.57
CA MET A 33 -3.22 5.32 8.77
C MET A 33 -4.47 6.21 8.80
N ARG A 34 -4.36 7.40 9.40
CA ARG A 34 -5.45 8.40 9.42
C ARG A 34 -5.73 8.96 8.02
N ALA A 35 -4.69 9.21 7.23
CA ALA A 35 -4.82 9.64 5.83
C ALA A 35 -5.50 8.55 4.99
N ALA A 36 -5.09 7.29 5.15
CA ALA A 36 -5.71 6.15 4.46
C ALA A 36 -7.20 6.01 4.79
N GLN A 37 -7.56 6.15 6.07
CA GLN A 37 -8.96 6.13 6.51
C GLN A 37 -9.75 7.29 5.89
N THR A 38 -9.18 8.49 5.86
CA THR A 38 -9.81 9.68 5.25
C THR A 38 -10.03 9.48 3.75
N VAL A 39 -9.07 8.89 3.04
CA VAL A 39 -9.21 8.57 1.61
C VAL A 39 -10.32 7.54 1.39
N HIS A 40 -10.35 6.49 2.21
CA HIS A 40 -11.38 5.46 2.16
C HIS A 40 -12.78 6.04 2.43
N ASP A 41 -12.91 6.91 3.44
CA ASP A 41 -14.19 7.51 3.82
C ASP A 41 -14.71 8.49 2.76
N LEU A 42 -13.82 9.20 2.05
CA LEU A 42 -14.18 10.20 1.04
C LEU A 42 -14.39 9.62 -0.36
N TYR A 43 -13.67 8.55 -0.72
CA TYR A 43 -13.58 8.05 -2.10
C TYR A 43 -13.84 6.54 -2.24
N ALA A 44 -14.27 5.89 -1.16
CA ALA A 44 -14.46 4.44 -1.07
C ALA A 44 -13.18 3.64 -1.41
N GLU A 45 -13.32 2.33 -1.56
CA GLU A 45 -12.23 1.38 -1.85
C GLU A 45 -11.47 1.75 -3.12
N ARG A 46 -12.18 2.18 -4.16
CA ARG A 46 -11.60 2.61 -5.43
C ARG A 46 -10.68 3.83 -5.29
N GLY A 47 -10.99 4.76 -4.39
CA GLY A 47 -10.09 5.88 -4.09
C GLY A 47 -8.76 5.44 -3.49
N LEU A 48 -8.77 4.40 -2.65
CA LEU A 48 -7.54 3.85 -2.07
C LEU A 48 -6.65 3.20 -3.14
N LEU A 49 -7.24 2.49 -4.11
CA LEU A 49 -6.49 1.94 -5.25
C LEU A 49 -5.87 3.05 -6.12
N HIS A 50 -6.59 4.15 -6.35
CA HIS A 50 -6.05 5.27 -7.13
C HIS A 50 -4.92 6.02 -6.42
N VAL A 51 -5.01 6.20 -5.10
CA VAL A 51 -3.89 6.72 -4.31
C VAL A 51 -2.71 5.74 -4.34
N SER A 52 -2.97 4.43 -4.25
CA SER A 52 -1.93 3.39 -4.37
C SER A 52 -1.20 3.46 -5.71
N ALA A 53 -1.94 3.63 -6.82
CA ALA A 53 -1.34 3.83 -8.14
C ALA A 53 -0.46 5.09 -8.19
N CYS A 54 -0.88 6.20 -7.56
CA CYS A 54 -0.07 7.41 -7.47
C CYS A 54 1.22 7.20 -6.66
N LEU A 55 1.15 6.46 -5.55
CA LEU A 55 2.31 6.12 -4.72
C LEU A 55 3.28 5.18 -5.45
N LEU A 56 2.79 4.18 -6.18
CA LEU A 56 3.62 3.31 -7.00
C LEU A 56 4.26 4.07 -8.18
N ALA A 57 3.55 5.04 -8.77
CA ALA A 57 4.11 5.93 -9.78
C ALA A 57 5.25 6.78 -9.21
N TYR A 58 5.07 7.34 -8.00
CA TYR A 58 6.14 8.04 -7.29
C TYR A 58 7.34 7.13 -7.05
N ALA A 59 7.12 5.93 -6.51
CA ALA A 59 8.20 4.97 -6.26
C ALA A 59 8.93 4.56 -7.54
N HIS A 60 8.22 4.49 -8.68
CA HIS A 60 8.82 4.23 -9.97
C HIS A 60 9.67 5.41 -10.48
N LEU A 61 9.16 6.64 -10.36
CA LEU A 61 9.82 7.84 -10.89
C LEU A 61 11.05 8.24 -10.07
N GLU A 62 10.94 8.14 -8.74
CA GLU A 62 12.01 8.49 -7.81
C GLU A 62 12.91 7.28 -7.49
N CYS A 63 12.80 6.19 -8.26
CA CYS A 63 13.53 4.96 -7.97
C CYS A 63 15.05 5.16 -8.11
N PRO A 64 15.82 5.01 -7.02
CA PRO A 64 17.26 5.17 -7.07
C PRO A 64 17.92 4.00 -7.81
N PHE A 65 19.08 4.24 -8.41
CA PHE A 65 19.76 3.26 -9.28
C PHE A 65 19.98 1.89 -8.63
N ARG A 66 20.22 1.84 -7.31
CA ARG A 66 20.40 0.58 -6.57
C ARG A 66 19.15 -0.28 -6.45
N LEU A 67 17.97 0.29 -6.67
CA LEU A 67 16.68 -0.43 -6.67
C LEU A 67 16.18 -0.70 -8.09
N LEU A 68 16.95 -0.36 -9.13
CA LEU A 68 16.64 -0.72 -10.51
C LEU A 68 17.12 -2.13 -10.84
N GLY A 69 16.31 -2.82 -11.65
CA GLY A 69 16.66 -4.08 -12.29
C GLY A 69 17.52 -3.89 -13.55
N PRO A 70 17.90 -5.00 -14.21
CA PRO A 70 18.77 -4.99 -15.41
C PRO A 70 18.22 -4.18 -16.59
N ASP A 71 16.89 -4.04 -16.68
CA ASP A 71 16.16 -3.30 -17.71
C ASP A 71 15.95 -1.81 -17.36
N ARG A 72 16.60 -1.33 -16.29
CA ARG A 72 16.41 0.01 -15.71
C ARG A 72 14.98 0.32 -15.26
N ARG A 73 14.19 -0.72 -15.00
CA ARG A 73 12.89 -0.58 -14.32
C ARG A 73 13.04 -0.86 -12.84
N PRO A 74 12.11 -0.37 -12.00
CA PRO A 74 12.16 -0.69 -10.57
C PRO A 74 12.09 -2.20 -10.32
N ASP A 75 13.02 -2.73 -9.55
CA ASP A 75 13.01 -4.14 -9.12
C ASP A 75 11.92 -4.31 -8.06
N ALA A 76 10.76 -4.81 -8.50
CA ALA A 76 9.62 -5.04 -7.62
C ALA A 76 9.94 -5.97 -6.45
N SER A 77 10.89 -6.91 -6.60
CA SER A 77 11.29 -7.79 -5.49
C SER A 77 12.07 -7.05 -4.41
N ARG A 78 12.76 -5.94 -4.76
CA ARG A 78 13.43 -5.07 -3.79
C ARG A 78 12.47 -4.04 -3.20
N LEU A 79 11.63 -3.44 -4.03
CA LEU A 79 10.70 -2.39 -3.60
C LEU A 79 9.53 -2.91 -2.77
N LEU A 80 9.03 -4.10 -3.08
CA LEU A 80 7.90 -4.70 -2.38
C LEU A 80 8.34 -5.72 -1.34
N ALA A 81 9.65 -5.77 -1.01
CA ALA A 81 10.17 -6.70 -0.02
C ALA A 81 9.45 -6.46 1.31
N ARG A 82 8.52 -7.35 1.67
CA ARG A 82 7.92 -7.33 2.99
C ARG A 82 9.06 -7.52 4.00
N PRO A 83 9.22 -6.66 5.02
CA PRO A 83 9.83 -7.16 6.25
C PRO A 83 8.88 -8.27 6.70
N GLN A 84 9.27 -9.54 6.63
CA GLN A 84 8.34 -10.64 6.91
C GLN A 84 8.06 -10.70 8.42
N PRO A 85 6.88 -10.31 8.94
CA PRO A 85 6.35 -11.03 10.07
C PRO A 85 5.81 -12.35 9.51
N ASP A 86 6.45 -13.46 9.84
CA ASP A 86 5.77 -14.75 9.69
C ASP A 86 4.45 -14.73 10.50
N ALA A 87 3.50 -15.59 10.15
CA ALA A 87 2.21 -15.68 10.85
C ALA A 87 2.40 -15.80 12.39
N LEU A 88 3.48 -16.48 12.78
CA LEU A 88 3.90 -16.65 14.17
C LEU A 88 4.30 -15.32 14.82
N THR A 89 4.99 -14.42 14.11
CA THR A 89 5.41 -13.09 14.55
C THR A 89 4.23 -12.15 14.65
N ALA A 90 3.29 -12.21 13.69
CA ALA A 90 2.03 -11.47 13.75
C ALA A 90 1.20 -11.91 14.97
N LEU A 91 1.04 -13.21 15.19
CA LEU A 91 0.35 -13.77 16.36
C LEU A 91 1.07 -13.47 17.67
N THR A 92 2.40 -13.53 17.70
CA THR A 92 3.22 -13.19 18.87
C THR A 92 3.10 -11.71 19.22
N THR A 93 3.10 -10.84 18.21
CA THR A 93 2.92 -9.39 18.39
C THR A 93 1.52 -9.09 18.92
N THR A 94 0.48 -9.65 18.30
CA THR A 94 -0.91 -9.53 18.77
C THR A 94 -1.10 -10.06 20.19
N SER A 95 -0.48 -11.20 20.51
CA SER A 95 -0.49 -11.78 21.86
C SER A 95 0.14 -10.83 22.89
N ARG A 96 1.32 -10.29 22.59
CA ARG A 96 2.02 -9.32 23.45
C ARG A 96 1.22 -8.03 23.63
N VAL A 97 0.62 -7.51 22.56
CA VAL A 97 -0.25 -6.33 22.61
C VAL A 97 -1.50 -6.60 23.45
N ASN A 98 -2.15 -7.75 23.28
CA ASN A 98 -3.32 -8.12 24.10
C ASN A 98 -2.96 -8.22 25.59
N GLN A 99 -1.82 -8.83 25.93
CA GLN A 99 -1.33 -8.88 27.31
C GLN A 99 -1.07 -7.48 27.89
N LEU A 100 -0.42 -6.60 27.13
CA LEU A 100 -0.17 -5.21 27.54
C LEU A 100 -1.46 -4.40 27.73
N LEU A 101 -2.49 -4.68 26.94
CA LEU A 101 -3.79 -4.01 27.00
C LEU A 101 -4.77 -4.69 27.97
N GLY A 102 -4.35 -5.71 28.72
CA GLY A 102 -5.21 -6.47 29.64
C GLY A 102 -6.35 -7.23 28.95
N ARG A 103 -6.22 -7.50 27.65
CA ARG A 103 -7.19 -8.27 26.85
C ARG A 103 -6.90 -9.77 26.98
N SER A 104 -7.89 -10.59 26.62
CA SER A 104 -7.81 -12.05 26.64
C SER A 104 -6.67 -12.58 25.75
N ALA A 105 -6.26 -13.82 26.01
CA ALA A 105 -5.32 -14.55 25.16
C ALA A 105 -5.79 -14.61 23.69
N VAL A 106 -4.83 -14.82 22.78
CA VAL A 106 -5.09 -15.05 21.35
C VAL A 106 -6.16 -16.12 21.18
N THR A 107 -7.22 -15.80 20.45
CA THR A 107 -8.33 -16.70 20.16
C THR A 107 -8.17 -17.38 18.80
N ALA A 108 -8.94 -18.44 18.55
CA ALA A 108 -9.04 -19.03 17.22
C ALA A 108 -9.48 -18.01 16.15
N THR A 109 -10.30 -17.02 16.54
CA THR A 109 -10.68 -15.90 15.66
C THR A 109 -9.47 -15.06 15.27
N ASN A 110 -8.54 -14.76 16.19
CA ASN A 110 -7.34 -14.00 15.85
C ASN A 110 -6.42 -14.75 14.89
N ILE A 111 -6.38 -16.08 14.98
CA ILE A 111 -5.63 -16.93 14.04
C ILE A 111 -6.28 -16.86 12.65
N SER A 112 -7.59 -17.05 12.58
CA SER A 112 -8.37 -16.93 11.33
C SER A 112 -8.20 -15.55 10.68
N ASP A 113 -8.29 -14.47 11.46
CA ASP A 113 -8.11 -13.10 10.97
C ASP A 113 -6.68 -12.89 10.41
N THR A 114 -5.68 -13.48 11.06
CA THR A 114 -4.28 -13.41 10.62
C THR A 114 -4.08 -14.18 9.31
N GLU A 115 -4.64 -15.38 9.19
CA GLU A 115 -4.59 -16.17 7.95
C GLU A 115 -5.27 -15.45 6.79
N GLU A 116 -6.45 -14.86 7.04
CA GLU A 116 -7.16 -14.06 6.04
C GLU A 116 -6.36 -12.82 5.62
N GLN A 117 -5.66 -12.18 6.55
CA GLN A 117 -4.79 -11.04 6.26
C GLN A 117 -3.58 -11.46 5.43
N ILE A 118 -2.96 -12.61 5.73
CA ILE A 118 -1.85 -13.17 4.94
C ILE A 118 -2.31 -13.47 3.51
N ASN A 119 -3.46 -14.14 3.37
CA ASN A 119 -4.04 -14.44 2.06
C ASN A 119 -4.32 -13.18 1.24
N ALA A 120 -4.82 -12.11 1.89
CA ALA A 120 -5.06 -10.83 1.23
C ALA A 120 -3.76 -10.16 0.77
N PHE A 121 -2.71 -10.25 1.58
CA PHE A 121 -1.38 -9.78 1.22
C PHE A 121 -0.80 -10.56 0.03
N ASP A 122 -0.94 -11.88 0.03
CA ASP A 122 -0.45 -12.76 -1.04
C ASP A 122 -1.21 -12.53 -2.35
N ALA A 123 -2.50 -12.20 -2.27
CA ALA A 123 -3.29 -11.75 -3.41
C ALA A 123 -2.91 -10.33 -3.89
N ALA A 124 -2.51 -9.43 -2.99
CA ALA A 124 -2.16 -8.06 -3.32
C ALA A 124 -0.77 -7.91 -3.96
N GLU A 125 0.20 -8.75 -3.58
CA GLU A 125 1.57 -8.69 -4.12
C GLU A 125 1.63 -8.72 -5.67
N PRO A 126 1.02 -9.69 -6.36
CA PRO A 126 1.11 -9.76 -7.81
C PRO A 126 0.48 -8.53 -8.48
N LEU A 127 -0.54 -7.91 -7.86
CA LEU A 127 -1.17 -6.69 -8.36
C LEU A 127 -0.22 -5.49 -8.27
N ALA A 128 0.41 -5.29 -7.11
CA ALA A 128 1.39 -4.22 -6.93
C ALA A 128 2.61 -4.40 -7.86
N ARG A 129 3.04 -5.66 -8.04
CA ARG A 129 4.13 -6.02 -8.97
C ARG A 129 3.74 -5.73 -10.43
N ALA A 130 2.53 -6.10 -10.84
CA ALA A 130 2.02 -5.81 -12.18
C ALA A 130 1.92 -4.31 -12.44
N ALA A 131 1.43 -3.54 -11.46
CA ALA A 131 1.36 -2.08 -11.55
C ALA A 131 2.75 -1.46 -11.72
N LEU A 132 3.76 -1.86 -10.93
CA LEU A 132 5.14 -1.38 -11.10
C LEU A 132 5.73 -1.71 -12.48
N ALA A 133 5.33 -2.84 -13.08
CA ALA A 133 5.79 -3.23 -14.41
C ALA A 133 5.14 -2.45 -15.56
N ALA A 134 3.99 -1.80 -15.31
CA ALA A 134 3.11 -1.23 -16.33
C ALA A 134 3.52 0.15 -16.90
N ALA A 135 4.77 0.59 -16.66
CA ALA A 135 5.28 1.95 -16.91
C ALA A 135 4.68 2.99 -15.94
N PRO A 136 5.35 4.14 -15.67
CA PRO A 136 4.99 5.06 -14.57
C PRO A 136 3.70 5.87 -14.80
N GLU A 137 2.89 5.51 -15.79
CA GLU A 137 1.62 6.17 -16.05
C GLU A 137 0.56 5.75 -15.02
N ILE A 138 0.18 6.69 -14.15
CA ILE A 138 -0.77 6.46 -13.03
C ILE A 138 -2.04 5.74 -13.47
N ARG A 139 -2.59 6.08 -14.64
CA ARG A 139 -3.82 5.47 -15.16
C ARG A 139 -3.63 4.00 -15.53
N VAL A 140 -2.48 3.66 -16.11
CA VAL A 140 -2.15 2.27 -16.47
C VAL A 140 -1.91 1.45 -15.20
N MET A 141 -1.21 2.03 -14.22
CA MET A 141 -1.04 1.41 -12.90
C MET A 141 -2.38 1.18 -12.19
N ALA A 142 -3.30 2.14 -12.24
CA ALA A 142 -4.63 2.00 -11.65
C ALA A 142 -5.42 0.83 -12.26
N VAL A 143 -5.39 0.67 -13.59
CA VAL A 143 -6.03 -0.47 -14.28
C VAL A 143 -5.42 -1.80 -13.82
N ALA A 144 -4.10 -1.87 -13.63
CA ALA A 144 -3.45 -3.09 -13.12
C ALA A 144 -3.87 -3.45 -11.67
N LEU A 145 -4.38 -2.47 -10.91
CA LEU A 145 -4.88 -2.67 -9.54
C LEU A 145 -6.39 -2.95 -9.48
N GLU A 146 -7.15 -2.75 -10.56
CA GLU A 146 -8.60 -3.02 -10.61
C GLU A 146 -9.02 -4.42 -10.16
N PRO A 147 -8.25 -5.51 -10.35
CA PRO A 147 -8.62 -6.82 -9.82
C PRO A 147 -8.78 -6.89 -8.29
N ALA A 148 -8.30 -5.89 -7.54
CA ALA A 148 -8.53 -5.77 -6.10
C ALA A 148 -9.90 -5.15 -5.74
N ASP A 149 -10.58 -4.52 -6.69
CA ASP A 149 -11.85 -3.81 -6.47
C ASP A 149 -12.93 -4.79 -5.97
N GLY A 150 -13.62 -4.42 -4.89
CA GLY A 150 -14.62 -5.27 -4.24
C GLY A 150 -14.09 -6.22 -3.16
N ASP A 151 -12.76 -6.35 -2.99
CA ASP A 151 -12.16 -6.95 -1.80
C ASP A 151 -11.39 -5.89 -0.99
N ARG A 152 -12.02 -5.45 0.10
CA ARG A 152 -11.46 -4.44 1.00
C ARG A 152 -10.10 -4.81 1.57
N ARG A 153 -9.87 -6.09 1.86
CA ARG A 153 -8.63 -6.55 2.49
C ARG A 153 -7.50 -6.53 1.48
N VAL A 154 -7.74 -7.03 0.27
CA VAL A 154 -6.77 -6.97 -0.83
C VAL A 154 -6.45 -5.52 -1.18
N THR A 155 -7.48 -4.67 -1.32
CA THR A 155 -7.34 -3.23 -1.57
C THR A 155 -6.49 -2.52 -0.52
N SER A 156 -6.69 -2.85 0.76
CA SER A 156 -5.88 -2.32 1.86
C SER A 156 -4.43 -2.81 1.79
N CYS A 157 -4.21 -4.08 1.46
CA CYS A 157 -2.87 -4.65 1.31
C CYS A 157 -2.11 -4.06 0.11
N VAL A 158 -2.79 -3.76 -1.00
CA VAL A 158 -2.22 -3.03 -2.15
C VAL A 158 -1.70 -1.66 -1.71
N TYR A 159 -2.48 -0.93 -0.91
CA TYR A 159 -2.05 0.36 -0.36
C TYR A 159 -0.82 0.23 0.54
N VAL A 160 -0.77 -0.80 1.41
CA VAL A 160 0.41 -1.08 2.22
C VAL A 160 1.64 -1.36 1.35
N TYR A 161 1.50 -2.14 0.29
CA TYR A 161 2.60 -2.37 -0.67
C TYR A 161 3.10 -1.09 -1.33
N ALA A 162 2.18 -0.20 -1.70
CA ALA A 162 2.56 1.10 -2.26
C ALA A 162 3.36 1.94 -1.26
N LEU A 163 2.99 1.92 0.03
CA LEU A 163 3.75 2.57 1.10
C LEU A 163 5.14 1.95 1.31
N ILE A 164 5.24 0.61 1.28
CA ILE A 164 6.53 -0.11 1.39
C ILE A 164 7.46 0.31 0.25
N ALA A 165 6.95 0.38 -0.99
CA ALA A 165 7.73 0.80 -2.15
C ALA A 165 8.26 2.24 -2.00
N VAL A 166 7.40 3.19 -1.59
CA VAL A 166 7.81 4.58 -1.36
C VAL A 166 8.86 4.66 -0.24
N ARG A 167 8.65 3.94 0.87
CA ARG A 167 9.58 3.93 1.99
C ARG A 167 10.96 3.39 1.58
N ALA A 168 10.99 2.30 0.82
CA ALA A 168 12.22 1.74 0.29
C ALA A 168 12.99 2.76 -0.57
N VAL A 169 12.29 3.56 -1.39
CA VAL A 169 12.89 4.65 -2.16
C VAL A 169 13.46 5.75 -1.25
N LEU A 170 12.68 6.22 -0.26
CA LEU A 170 13.07 7.31 0.63
C LEU A 170 14.29 6.96 1.51
N GLU A 171 14.26 5.80 2.17
CA GLU A 171 15.38 5.33 3.02
C GLU A 171 16.68 5.16 2.23
N THR A 172 16.53 4.91 0.93
CA THR A 172 17.61 4.65 0.00
C THR A 172 18.18 5.93 -0.63
N ALA A 173 17.43 7.03 -0.63
CA ALA A 173 17.90 8.34 -1.04
C ALA A 173 18.75 9.04 0.05
N THR A 174 18.57 8.67 1.32
CA THR A 174 19.28 9.25 2.47
C THR A 174 20.61 8.57 2.81
N THR A 175 20.98 7.50 2.09
CA THR A 175 22.19 6.69 2.32
C THR A 175 23.13 6.72 1.13
#